data_AF-A0A7C0YRK5-F1
#
_entry.id   AF-A0A7C0YRK5-F1
#
_cell.length_a   1.000
_cell.length_b   1.000
_cell.length_c   1.000
_cell.angle_alpha   90.00
_cell.angle_beta   90.00
_cell.angle_gamma   90.00
#
_symmetry.space_group_name_H-M   'P 1'
#
loop_
_entity.id
_entity.type
_entity.pdbx_description
1 polymer ?
#
loop_
_entity_poly.entity_id
_entity_poly.type
_entity_poly.pdbx_seq_one_letter_code
_entity_poly.pdbx_strand_id
1 'polypeptide(L)' 'PKEKIKDVIDALKEVVVEAPVKMGQVILKNVGNTGVDVIAERDMERV' A
#
# COMPACT_ATOMS: atom_id res chain seq x y z
N PRO A 1 2.31 -3.11 -15.62
CA PRO A 1 3.54 -2.97 -16.45
C PRO A 1 4.79 -3.41 -15.68
N LYS A 2 5.60 -4.34 -16.21
CA LYS A 2 6.75 -4.90 -15.47
C LYS A 2 7.87 -3.88 -15.23
N GLU A 3 7.94 -2.84 -16.06
CA GLU A 3 8.91 -1.74 -15.93
C GLU A 3 8.73 -0.90 -14.65
N LYS A 4 7.49 -0.74 -14.16
CA LYS A 4 7.16 0.06 -12.96
C LYS A 4 7.28 -0.70 -11.64
N ILE A 5 7.78 -1.94 -11.67
CA ILE A 5 7.93 -2.76 -10.45
C ILE A 5 8.86 -2.07 -9.46
N LYS A 6 9.93 -1.43 -9.94
CA LYS A 6 10.86 -0.69 -9.06
C LYS A 6 10.17 0.49 -8.40
N ASP A 7 9.44 1.30 -9.15
CA ASP A 7 8.68 2.44 -8.61
C ASP A 7 7.66 2.01 -7.55
N VAL A 8 6.98 0.88 -7.77
CA VAL A 8 6.03 0.31 -6.80
C VAL A 8 6.76 -0.14 -5.54
N ILE A 9 7.90 -0.82 -5.68
CA ILE A 9 8.69 -1.27 -4.53
C ILE A 9 9.22 -0.09 -3.73
N ASP A 10 9.78 0.93 -4.38
CA ASP A 10 10.31 2.11 -3.67
C ASP A 10 9.19 2.89 -2.99
N ALA A 11 8.03 3.06 -3.63
CA ALA A 11 6.86 3.67 -3.00
C ALA A 11 6.39 2.89 -1.75
N LEU A 12 6.42 1.56 -1.78
CA LEU A 12 6.01 0.74 -0.63
C LEU A 12 7.00 0.77 0.54
N LYS A 13 8.30 1.00 0.29
CA LYS A 13 9.31 1.06 1.37
C LYS A 13 9.08 2.21 2.33
N GLU A 14 8.56 3.32 1.84
CA GLU A 14 8.32 4.54 2.62
C GLU A 14 6.95 4.53 3.34
N VAL A 15 6.08 3.57 3.00
CA VAL A 15 4.74 3.47 3.60
C VAL A 15 4.82 2.91 5.00
N VAL A 16 4.49 3.75 5.98
CA VAL A 16 4.25 3.36 7.37
C VAL A 16 2.77 3.60 7.66
N VAL A 17 2.11 2.58 8.21
CA VAL A 17 0.70 2.67 8.62
C VAL A 17 0.58 2.57 10.13
N GLU A 18 -0.26 3.40 10.72
CA GLU A 18 -0.59 3.32 12.13
C GLU A 18 -1.82 2.43 12.33
N ALA A 19 -1.73 1.50 13.28
CA ALA A 19 -2.88 0.70 13.68
C ALA A 19 -3.92 1.56 14.43
N PRO A 20 -5.24 1.29 14.26
CA PRO A 20 -5.81 0.13 13.57
C PRO A 20 -6.01 0.32 12.07
N VAL A 21 -5.83 -0.77 11.30
CA VAL A 21 -6.20 -0.84 9.86
C VAL A 21 -7.17 -1.98 9.61
N LYS A 22 -8.10 -1.80 8.67
CA LYS A 22 -9.11 -2.80 8.31
C LYS A 22 -8.82 -3.48 6.99
N MET A 23 -9.26 -4.72 6.83
CA MET A 23 -9.21 -5.40 5.53
C MET A 23 -9.95 -4.57 4.46
N GLY A 24 -9.32 -4.42 3.28
CA GLY A 24 -9.84 -3.63 2.17
C GLY A 24 -9.62 -2.12 2.30
N GLN A 25 -9.05 -1.63 3.41
CA GLN A 25 -8.68 -0.22 3.54
C GLN A 25 -7.57 0.14 2.56
N VAL A 26 -7.76 1.23 1.81
CA VAL A 26 -6.73 1.75 0.91
C VAL A 26 -5.62 2.40 1.75
N ILE A 27 -4.42 1.84 1.67
CA ILE A 27 -3.22 2.30 2.35
C ILE A 27 -2.45 3.32 1.51
N LEU A 28 -2.32 3.06 0.21
CA LEU A 28 -1.64 3.95 -0.72
C LEU A 28 -2.43 4.01 -2.01
N LYS A 29 -2.80 5.23 -2.44
CA LYS A 29 -3.47 5.44 -3.73
C LYS A 29 -2.46 5.59 -4.86
N ASN A 30 -2.78 5.05 -6.03
CA ASN A 30 -2.01 5.20 -7.26
C ASN A 30 -0.50 4.88 -7.10
N VAL A 31 -0.19 3.69 -6.60
CA VAL A 31 1.20 3.27 -6.33
C VAL A 31 2.07 3.36 -7.58
N GLY A 32 3.22 4.02 -7.47
CA GLY A 32 4.17 4.16 -8.59
C GLY A 32 3.57 4.77 -9.87
N ASN A 33 2.55 5.64 -9.75
CA ASN A 33 1.82 6.21 -10.90
C ASN A 33 1.30 5.15 -11.88
N THR A 34 0.82 4.02 -11.36
CA THR A 34 0.29 2.90 -12.15
C THR A 34 -1.21 2.96 -12.37
N GLY A 35 -1.92 3.82 -11.63
CA GLY A 35 -3.38 3.84 -11.54
C GLY A 35 -3.96 2.77 -10.61
N VAL A 36 -3.12 2.05 -9.85
CA VAL A 36 -3.52 0.97 -8.94
C VAL A 36 -3.38 1.40 -7.49
N ASP A 37 -4.34 1.04 -6.66
CA ASP A 37 -4.32 1.30 -5.23
C ASP A 37 -3.80 0.07 -4.46
N VAL A 38 -3.14 0.32 -3.34
CA VAL A 38 -2.69 -0.70 -2.38
C VAL A 38 -3.65 -0.73 -1.22
N ILE A 39 -4.16 -1.91 -0.89
CA ILE A 39 -5.09 -2.14 0.22
C ILE A 39 -4.45 -3.00 1.31
N ALA A 40 -4.97 -2.89 2.53
CA ALA A 40 -4.67 -3.84 3.59
C ALA A 40 -5.39 -5.17 3.33
N GLU A 41 -4.62 -6.26 3.26
CA GLU A 41 -5.16 -7.60 3.02
C GLU A 41 -5.82 -8.21 4.27
N ARG A 42 -5.42 -7.76 5.46
CA ARG A 42 -5.96 -8.21 6.74
C ARG A 42 -6.16 -7.07 7.72
N ASP A 43 -7.02 -7.27 8.69
CA ASP A 43 -7.18 -6.37 9.82
C ASP A 43 -5.94 -6.41 10.73
N MET A 44 -5.56 -5.25 11.26
CA MET A 44 -4.50 -5.13 12.26
C MET A 44 -5.01 -4.19 13.36
N GLU A 45 -5.17 -4.74 14.57
CA GLU A 45 -5.60 -3.97 15.74
C GLU A 45 -4.40 -3.25 16.38
N ARG A 46 -4.70 -2.18 17.13
CA ARG A 46 -3.68 -1.45 17.88
C ARG A 46 -3.29 -2.25 19.12
N VAL A 47 -2.00 -2.55 19.25
CA VAL A 47 -1.40 -3.21 20.43
C VAL A 47 -1.07 -2.22 21.53
#